data_AF-A0A9X2ZBW5-F1
#
_entry.id   AF-A0A9X2ZBW5-F1
#
_cell.length_a   1.000
_cell.length_b   1.000
_cell.length_c   1.000
_cell.angle_alpha   90.00
_cell.angle_beta   90.00
_cell.angle_gamma   90.00
#
_symmetry.space_group_name_H-M   'P 1'
#
loop_
_entity.id
_entity.type
_entity.pdbx_description
1 polymer ?
#
loop_
_entity_poly.entity_id
_entity_poly.type
_entity_poly.pdbx_seq_one_letter_code
_entity_poly.pdbx_strand_id
1 'polypeptide(L)'
;MEFGRIIVSETAMNSENLQDVIHSNISVINLMREEGIDDDLIHEDALMSYYLDYYTSQCTEGNFAQFVYNSSWNAELNELIEEGLALLGAEKHLELFQQQSKKVKLMSSVKLNKFLKGKLEGVNPIRDLLNNDTFYEIEENLVTLNANFLKSHPDLEVLSVDDMFATLEEFVGHEIKRA
;
A
#
# COMPACT_ATOMS: atom_id res chain seq x y z
N MET A 1 -13.26 -8.15 -17.79
CA MET A 1 -13.09 -6.71 -18.12
C MET A 1 -12.48 -6.12 -16.87
N GLU A 2 -11.39 -5.35 -16.97
CA GLU A 2 -10.84 -4.65 -15.81
C GLU A 2 -11.87 -3.63 -15.30
N PHE A 3 -11.89 -3.36 -13.99
CA PHE A 3 -12.81 -2.41 -13.39
C PHE A 3 -12.52 -0.98 -13.87
N GLY A 4 -11.23 -0.64 -14.01
CA GLY A 4 -10.77 0.58 -14.67
C GLY A 4 -11.12 1.89 -13.95
N ARG A 5 -11.50 1.84 -12.67
CA ARG A 5 -11.88 3.03 -11.87
C ARG A 5 -11.22 3.00 -10.51
N ILE A 6 -10.88 4.18 -10.00
CA ILE A 6 -10.49 4.39 -8.60
C ILE A 6 -11.69 4.99 -7.89
N ILE A 7 -12.17 4.35 -6.82
CA ILE A 7 -13.37 4.83 -6.11
C ILE A 7 -13.00 5.34 -4.72
N VAL A 8 -13.47 6.54 -4.40
CA VAL A 8 -13.42 7.11 -3.05
C VAL A 8 -14.81 7.64 -2.69
N SER A 9 -15.21 7.46 -1.43
CA SER A 9 -16.51 7.96 -0.97
C SER A 9 -16.54 9.49 -0.90
N GLU A 10 -17.71 10.09 -1.13
CA GLU A 10 -17.96 11.52 -0.91
C GLU A 10 -17.59 11.95 0.51
N THR A 11 -17.86 11.13 1.52
CA THR A 11 -17.52 11.44 2.91
C THR A 11 -16.01 11.54 3.11
N ALA A 12 -15.25 10.58 2.56
CA ALA A 12 -13.79 10.61 2.64
C ALA A 12 -13.19 11.81 1.87
N MET A 13 -13.72 12.12 0.68
CA MET A 13 -13.24 13.27 -0.11
C MET A 13 -13.47 14.62 0.56
N ASN A 14 -14.53 14.72 1.38
CA ASN A 14 -14.84 15.92 2.15
C ASN A 14 -14.19 15.93 3.55
N SER A 15 -13.46 14.88 3.92
CA SER A 15 -12.76 14.83 5.21
C SER A 15 -11.56 15.78 5.24
N GLU A 16 -11.31 16.38 6.41
CA GLU A 16 -10.09 17.13 6.68
C GLU A 16 -8.87 16.18 6.87
N ASN A 17 -9.12 14.91 7.15
CA ASN A 17 -8.08 13.89 7.30
C ASN A 17 -7.78 13.21 5.95
N LEU A 18 -6.59 13.45 5.40
CA LEU A 18 -6.16 12.86 4.13
C LEU A 18 -6.08 11.32 4.17
N GLN A 19 -5.86 10.73 5.35
CA GLN A 19 -5.86 9.28 5.51
C GLN A 19 -7.23 8.66 5.15
N ASP A 20 -8.33 9.40 5.33
CA ASP A 20 -9.67 8.87 5.05
C ASP A 20 -9.88 8.60 3.56
N VAL A 21 -9.25 9.39 2.68
CA VAL A 21 -9.25 9.18 1.22
C VAL A 21 -8.59 7.85 0.87
N ILE A 22 -7.41 7.60 1.45
CA ILE A 22 -6.63 6.37 1.24
C ILE A 22 -7.41 5.16 1.81
N HIS A 23 -7.93 5.27 3.03
CA HIS A 23 -8.74 4.21 3.64
C HIS A 23 -10.01 3.91 2.85
N SER A 24 -10.64 4.92 2.24
CA SER A 24 -11.79 4.70 1.38
C SER A 24 -11.41 3.89 0.14
N ASN A 25 -10.29 4.20 -0.54
CA ASN A 25 -9.77 3.41 -1.65
C ASN A 25 -9.46 1.97 -1.21
N ILE A 26 -8.78 1.81 -0.06
CA ILE A 26 -8.47 0.51 0.54
C ILE A 26 -9.74 -0.31 0.79
N SER A 27 -10.80 0.33 1.26
CA SER A 27 -12.07 -0.35 1.57
C SER A 27 -12.73 -0.91 0.31
N VAL A 28 -12.68 -0.18 -0.80
CA VAL A 28 -13.15 -0.65 -2.11
C VAL A 28 -12.34 -1.85 -2.58
N ILE A 29 -11.01 -1.77 -2.53
CA ILE A 29 -10.11 -2.86 -2.96
C ILE A 29 -10.34 -4.12 -2.11
N ASN A 30 -10.46 -3.98 -0.79
CA ASN A 30 -10.74 -5.10 0.09
C ASN A 30 -12.09 -5.73 -0.24
N LEU A 31 -13.12 -4.92 -0.48
CA LEU A 31 -14.43 -5.43 -0.88
C LEU A 31 -14.35 -6.18 -2.22
N MET A 32 -13.63 -5.66 -3.21
CA MET A 32 -13.43 -6.34 -4.49
C MET A 32 -12.74 -7.71 -4.30
N ARG A 33 -11.73 -7.78 -3.44
CA ARG A 33 -11.04 -9.04 -3.09
C ARG A 33 -11.95 -10.01 -2.33
N GLU A 34 -12.77 -9.52 -1.42
CA GLU A 34 -13.77 -10.33 -0.70
C GLU A 34 -14.79 -10.95 -1.66
N GLU A 35 -15.15 -10.22 -2.73
CA GLU A 35 -15.99 -10.71 -3.83
C GLU A 35 -15.23 -11.60 -4.84
N GLY A 36 -13.94 -11.89 -4.59
CA GLY A 36 -13.13 -12.80 -5.40
C GLY A 36 -12.59 -12.19 -6.69
N ILE A 37 -12.55 -10.86 -6.80
CA ILE A 37 -11.90 -10.18 -7.92
C ILE A 37 -10.39 -10.28 -7.75
N ASP A 38 -9.72 -10.79 -8.78
CA ASP A 38 -8.26 -10.84 -8.86
C ASP A 38 -7.67 -9.42 -8.98
N ASP A 39 -6.51 -9.20 -8.37
CA ASP A 39 -5.82 -7.90 -8.37
C ASP A 39 -5.55 -7.37 -9.80
N ASP A 40 -5.31 -8.26 -10.77
CA ASP A 40 -5.12 -7.91 -12.19
C ASP A 40 -6.38 -7.27 -12.83
N LEU A 41 -7.54 -7.35 -12.19
CA LEU A 41 -8.78 -6.73 -12.63
C LEU A 41 -9.09 -5.41 -11.90
N ILE A 42 -8.31 -5.07 -10.87
CA ILE A 42 -8.40 -3.82 -10.11
C ILE A 42 -7.49 -2.78 -10.77
N HIS A 43 -7.88 -1.50 -10.69
CA HIS A 43 -7.06 -0.42 -11.24
C HIS A 43 -5.66 -0.41 -10.61
N GLU A 44 -4.61 -0.39 -11.44
CA GLU A 44 -3.22 -0.49 -10.98
C GLU A 44 -2.83 0.60 -9.98
N ASP A 45 -3.17 1.86 -10.27
CA ASP A 45 -2.89 2.99 -9.38
C ASP A 45 -3.68 2.95 -8.06
N ALA A 46 -4.86 2.31 -8.04
CA ALA A 46 -5.60 2.07 -6.80
C ALA A 46 -4.84 1.08 -5.91
N LEU A 47 -4.35 -0.03 -6.50
CA LEU A 47 -3.50 -1.00 -5.81
C LEU A 47 -2.16 -0.40 -5.38
N MET A 48 -1.54 0.44 -6.22
CA MET A 48 -0.32 1.16 -5.87
C MET A 48 -0.53 2.02 -4.62
N SER A 49 -1.63 2.78 -4.56
CA SER A 49 -1.99 3.56 -3.37
C SER A 49 -2.20 2.69 -2.12
N TYR A 50 -2.91 1.55 -2.27
CA TYR A 50 -3.12 0.57 -1.20
C TYR A 50 -1.81 0.05 -0.63
N TYR A 51 -0.88 -0.37 -1.49
CA TYR A 51 0.37 -0.97 -1.05
C TYR A 51 1.35 0.07 -0.50
N LEU A 52 1.34 1.30 -1.01
CA LEU A 52 2.11 2.39 -0.40
C LEU A 52 1.66 2.71 1.01
N ASP A 53 0.35 2.67 1.29
CA ASP A 53 -0.18 2.80 2.65
C ASP A 53 0.27 1.63 3.53
N TYR A 54 0.20 0.39 3.02
CA TYR A 54 0.74 -0.79 3.70
C TYR A 54 2.22 -0.61 4.05
N TYR A 55 3.08 -0.23 3.09
CA TYR A 55 4.50 0.02 3.31
C TYR A 55 4.74 1.09 4.38
N THR A 56 4.02 2.22 4.27
CA THR A 56 4.12 3.35 5.20
C THR A 56 3.75 2.91 6.62
N SER A 57 2.66 2.16 6.77
CA SER A 57 2.20 1.62 8.05
C SER A 57 3.23 0.66 8.65
N GLN A 58 3.75 -0.29 7.86
CA GLN A 58 4.76 -1.24 8.34
C GLN A 58 6.04 -0.53 8.81
N CYS A 59 6.52 0.45 8.06
CA CYS A 59 7.71 1.21 8.43
C CYS A 59 7.47 2.11 9.66
N THR A 60 6.27 2.67 9.79
CA THR A 60 5.92 3.49 10.95
C THR A 60 5.86 2.66 12.23
N GLU A 61 5.21 1.50 12.18
CA GLU A 61 4.95 0.65 13.36
C GLU A 61 6.18 -0.14 13.85
N GLY A 62 7.01 -0.64 12.94
CA GLY A 62 8.19 -1.44 13.31
C GLY A 62 9.32 -1.40 12.31
N ASN A 63 9.47 -0.26 11.64
CA ASN A 63 10.57 0.06 10.75
C ASN A 63 10.65 -0.89 9.53
N PHE A 64 11.67 -0.71 8.70
CA PHE A 64 11.84 -1.46 7.45
C PHE A 64 11.91 -2.97 7.66
N ALA A 65 12.43 -3.45 8.81
CA ALA A 65 12.47 -4.88 9.09
C ALA A 65 11.07 -5.49 9.21
N GLN A 66 10.09 -4.77 9.78
CA GLN A 66 8.71 -5.24 9.85
C GLN A 66 8.11 -5.35 8.45
N PHE A 67 8.34 -4.37 7.57
CA PHE A 67 7.93 -4.44 6.17
C PHE A 67 8.52 -5.66 5.46
N VAL A 68 9.83 -5.89 5.56
CA VAL A 68 10.52 -7.04 4.95
C VAL A 68 9.92 -8.36 5.45
N TYR A 69 9.66 -8.45 6.75
CA TYR A 69 9.13 -9.65 7.39
C TYR A 69 7.68 -9.94 6.99
N ASN A 70 6.79 -8.95 7.11
CA ASN A 70 5.36 -9.13 6.85
C ASN A 70 5.03 -9.25 5.35
N SER A 71 5.80 -8.60 4.47
CA SER A 71 5.66 -8.78 3.02
C SER A 71 6.28 -10.08 2.51
N SER A 72 6.98 -10.83 3.37
CA SER A 72 7.83 -11.96 2.97
C SER A 72 8.87 -11.59 1.90
N TRP A 73 9.24 -10.31 1.80
CA TRP A 73 10.11 -9.77 0.76
C TRP A 73 9.62 -10.11 -0.67
N ASN A 74 8.31 -10.01 -0.90
CA ASN A 74 7.69 -10.24 -2.20
C ASN A 74 8.25 -9.26 -3.26
N ALA A 75 8.73 -9.78 -4.40
CA ALA A 75 9.41 -9.00 -5.41
C ALA A 75 8.48 -8.02 -6.14
N GLU A 76 7.29 -8.47 -6.54
CA GLU A 76 6.30 -7.66 -7.25
C GLU A 76 5.82 -6.50 -6.38
N LEU A 77 5.53 -6.75 -5.11
CA LEU A 77 5.21 -5.70 -4.14
C LEU A 77 6.35 -4.69 -4.01
N ASN A 78 7.60 -5.16 -3.90
CA ASN A 78 8.74 -4.26 -3.76
C ASN A 78 8.94 -3.37 -5.00
N GLU A 79 8.72 -3.91 -6.21
CA GLU A 79 8.76 -3.17 -7.46
C GLU A 79 7.66 -2.10 -7.49
N LEU A 80 6.44 -2.47 -7.13
CA LEU A 80 5.31 -1.56 -7.05
C LEU A 80 5.50 -0.44 -6.01
N ILE A 81 6.11 -0.74 -4.84
CA ILE A 81 6.48 0.31 -3.88
C ILE A 81 7.54 1.27 -4.47
N GLU A 82 8.55 0.74 -5.15
CA GLU A 82 9.60 1.56 -5.77
C GLU A 82 9.03 2.49 -6.85
N GLU A 83 8.19 1.94 -7.73
CA GLU A 83 7.48 2.69 -8.77
C GLU A 83 6.52 3.73 -8.19
N GLY A 84 5.75 3.36 -7.16
CA GLY A 84 4.81 4.26 -6.51
C GLY A 84 5.51 5.43 -5.79
N LEU A 85 6.61 5.17 -5.08
CA LEU A 85 7.40 6.25 -4.48
C LEU A 85 7.96 7.22 -5.53
N ALA A 86 8.39 6.70 -6.68
CA ALA A 86 8.85 7.51 -7.80
C ALA A 86 7.71 8.33 -8.42
N LEU A 87 6.55 7.73 -8.66
CA LEU A 87 5.37 8.37 -9.25
C LEU A 87 4.84 9.50 -8.37
N LEU A 88 4.85 9.31 -7.05
CA LEU A 88 4.47 10.33 -6.07
C LEU A 88 5.50 11.46 -5.91
N GLY A 89 6.71 11.32 -6.45
CA GLY A 89 7.81 12.26 -6.22
C GLY A 89 8.34 12.23 -4.79
N ALA A 90 8.22 11.09 -4.09
CA ALA A 90 8.74 10.89 -2.74
C ALA A 90 10.24 10.54 -2.78
N GLU A 91 11.06 11.48 -3.25
CA GLU A 91 12.47 11.25 -3.60
C GLU A 91 13.31 10.71 -2.43
N LYS A 92 13.11 11.25 -1.21
CA LYS A 92 13.87 10.81 -0.02
C LYS A 92 13.42 9.45 0.47
N HIS A 93 12.13 9.17 0.47
CA HIS A 93 11.63 7.83 0.77
C HIS A 93 12.07 6.80 -0.27
N LEU A 94 12.05 7.16 -1.55
CA LEU A 94 12.56 6.31 -2.64
C LEU A 94 14.04 5.99 -2.46
N GLU A 95 14.87 7.01 -2.19
CA GLU A 95 16.29 6.82 -1.94
C GLU A 95 16.52 5.88 -0.75
N LEU A 96 15.81 6.09 0.37
CA LEU A 96 15.89 5.24 1.54
C LEU A 96 15.45 3.79 1.23
N PHE A 97 14.33 3.62 0.55
CA PHE A 97 13.81 2.31 0.15
C PHE A 97 14.82 1.55 -0.71
N GLN A 98 15.42 2.20 -1.71
CA GLN A 98 16.44 1.60 -2.56
C GLN A 98 17.71 1.22 -1.78
N GLN A 99 18.17 2.08 -0.88
CA GLN A 99 19.33 1.80 -0.02
C GLN A 99 19.07 0.60 0.89
N GLN A 100 17.90 0.53 1.51
CA GLN A 100 17.51 -0.55 2.42
C GLN A 100 17.26 -1.87 1.67
N SER A 101 16.63 -1.80 0.50
CA SER A 101 16.43 -2.93 -0.40
C SER A 101 17.75 -3.56 -0.84
N LYS A 102 18.79 -2.76 -1.10
CA LYS A 102 20.13 -3.27 -1.40
C LYS A 102 20.69 -4.13 -0.26
N LYS A 103 20.46 -3.77 1.02
CA LYS A 103 20.91 -4.57 2.17
C LYS A 103 20.25 -5.96 2.18
N VAL A 104 18.96 -6.04 1.85
CA VAL A 104 18.23 -7.31 1.78
C VAL A 104 18.71 -8.13 0.57
N LYS A 105 18.84 -7.51 -0.62
CA LYS A 105 19.30 -8.15 -1.86
C LYS A 105 20.73 -8.72 -1.74
N LEU A 106 21.61 -8.08 -0.96
CA LEU A 106 22.97 -8.56 -0.68
C LEU A 106 23.02 -9.68 0.37
N MET A 107 21.92 -9.96 1.06
CA MET A 107 21.83 -11.04 2.04
C MET A 107 21.76 -12.40 1.34
N SER A 108 22.41 -13.42 1.91
CA SER A 108 22.24 -14.77 1.38
C SER A 108 20.79 -15.25 1.55
N SER A 109 20.29 -16.00 0.57
CA SER A 109 18.94 -16.58 0.62
C SER A 109 18.70 -17.42 1.88
N VAL A 110 19.73 -18.12 2.37
CA VAL A 110 19.67 -18.89 3.64
C VAL A 110 19.40 -17.96 4.84
N LYS A 111 20.12 -16.84 4.92
CA LYS A 111 19.99 -15.90 6.02
C LYS A 111 18.64 -15.16 5.97
N LEU A 112 18.21 -14.75 4.78
CA LEU A 112 16.90 -14.13 4.57
C LEU A 112 15.75 -15.10 4.92
N ASN A 113 15.79 -16.33 4.42
CA ASN A 113 14.76 -17.33 4.73
C ASN A 113 14.67 -17.65 6.23
N LYS A 114 15.82 -17.68 6.93
CA LYS A 114 15.82 -17.86 8.39
C LYS A 114 15.16 -16.69 9.12
N PHE A 115 15.35 -15.47 8.62
CA PHE A 115 14.67 -14.29 9.15
C PHE A 115 13.16 -14.36 8.94
N LEU A 116 12.72 -14.60 7.71
CA LEU A 116 11.30 -14.63 7.33
C LEU A 116 10.49 -15.73 8.02
N LYS A 117 11.11 -16.89 8.31
CA LYS A 117 10.48 -18.00 9.04
C LYS A 117 10.68 -17.95 10.56
N GLY A 118 11.43 -16.96 11.03
CA GLY A 118 11.78 -16.79 12.44
C GLY A 118 10.70 -16.06 13.23
N LYS A 119 11.07 -15.53 14.40
CA LYS A 119 10.26 -14.54 15.11
C LYS A 119 10.88 -13.16 14.90
N LEU A 120 10.06 -12.16 14.62
CA LEU A 120 10.51 -10.78 14.53
C LEU A 120 10.91 -10.23 15.92
N GLU A 121 10.14 -10.61 16.94
CA GLU A 121 10.35 -10.18 18.33
C GLU A 121 11.56 -10.81 19.02
N GLY A 122 12.07 -10.11 20.05
CA GLY A 122 13.20 -10.56 20.86
C GLY A 122 14.56 -10.23 20.24
N VAL A 123 15.57 -11.06 20.53
CA VAL A 123 16.93 -10.86 20.00
C VAL A 123 16.94 -11.27 18.52
N ASN A 124 17.05 -10.28 17.63
CA ASN A 124 17.03 -10.51 16.18
C ASN A 124 18.06 -9.60 15.47
N PRO A 125 19.29 -10.10 15.26
CA PRO A 125 20.35 -9.30 14.62
C PRO A 125 20.06 -8.90 13.18
N ILE A 126 19.12 -9.58 12.49
CA ILE A 126 18.74 -9.21 11.12
C ILE A 126 17.75 -8.06 11.14
N ARG A 127 16.76 -8.09 12.05
CA ARG A 127 15.88 -6.95 12.30
C ARG A 127 16.72 -5.71 12.63
N ASP A 128 17.63 -5.84 13.60
CA ASP A 128 18.44 -4.72 14.07
C ASP A 128 19.35 -4.14 12.97
N LEU A 129 19.80 -4.99 12.02
CA LEU A 129 20.57 -4.55 10.85
C LEU A 129 19.71 -3.83 9.80
N LEU A 130 18.46 -4.26 9.64
CA LEU A 130 17.53 -3.72 8.65
C LEU A 130 16.84 -2.45 9.14
N ASN A 131 16.67 -2.27 10.44
CA ASN A 131 16.10 -1.05 11.00
C ASN A 131 16.97 0.16 10.66
N ASN A 132 16.31 1.25 10.28
CA ASN A 132 16.92 2.54 10.05
C ASN A 132 15.95 3.65 10.45
N ASP A 133 16.34 4.47 11.40
CA ASP A 133 15.48 5.53 11.93
C ASP A 133 15.36 6.73 10.99
N THR A 134 16.17 6.80 9.91
CA THR A 134 16.06 7.84 8.88
C THR A 134 14.64 7.95 8.30
N PHE A 135 13.85 6.87 8.28
CA PHE A 135 12.44 6.92 7.86
C PHE A 135 11.63 7.97 8.64
N TYR A 136 11.88 8.08 9.96
CA TYR A 136 11.21 9.03 10.85
C TYR A 136 11.76 10.45 10.77
N GLU A 137 12.91 10.64 10.12
CA GLU A 137 13.58 11.93 9.95
C GLU A 137 13.23 12.60 8.61
N ILE A 138 12.67 11.85 7.65
CA ILE A 138 12.27 12.38 6.35
C ILE A 138 11.03 13.26 6.50
N GLU A 139 11.10 14.49 6.00
CA GLU A 139 10.00 15.47 6.05
C GLU A 139 8.88 15.19 5.03
N GLU A 140 9.16 14.42 3.99
CA GLU A 140 8.16 14.01 3.00
C GLU A 140 7.05 13.20 3.69
N ASN A 141 5.82 13.68 3.54
CA ASN A 141 4.65 13.02 4.12
C ASN A 141 3.99 12.11 3.09
N LEU A 142 4.26 10.80 3.19
CA LEU A 142 3.72 9.79 2.27
C LEU A 142 2.19 9.73 2.27
N VAL A 143 1.53 9.98 3.41
CA VAL A 143 0.06 10.06 3.48
C VAL A 143 -0.44 11.23 2.64
N THR A 144 0.17 12.40 2.78
CA THR A 144 -0.20 13.57 1.99
C THR A 144 0.03 13.36 0.50
N LEU A 145 1.18 12.79 0.13
CA LEU A 145 1.52 12.53 -1.27
C LEU A 145 0.56 11.51 -1.90
N ASN A 146 0.32 10.38 -1.22
CA ASN A 146 -0.58 9.32 -1.70
C ASN A 146 -2.03 9.81 -1.82
N ALA A 147 -2.55 10.51 -0.81
CA ALA A 147 -3.90 11.06 -0.88
C ALA A 147 -4.03 12.08 -2.02
N ASN A 148 -3.06 12.98 -2.20
CA ASN A 148 -3.12 13.97 -3.28
C ASN A 148 -3.03 13.32 -4.68
N PHE A 149 -2.27 12.24 -4.81
CA PHE A 149 -2.25 11.43 -6.02
C PHE A 149 -3.63 10.87 -6.34
N LEU A 150 -4.28 10.18 -5.39
CA LEU A 150 -5.65 9.69 -5.59
C LEU A 150 -6.60 10.83 -5.98
N LYS A 151 -6.57 11.95 -5.23
CA LYS A 151 -7.46 13.11 -5.44
C LYS A 151 -7.29 13.81 -6.80
N SER A 152 -6.13 13.66 -7.43
CA SER A 152 -5.82 14.26 -8.73
C SER A 152 -5.84 13.26 -9.88
N HIS A 153 -6.12 11.99 -9.60
CA HIS A 153 -6.11 10.93 -10.58
C HIS A 153 -7.24 11.12 -11.61
N PRO A 154 -6.97 10.98 -12.93
CA PRO A 154 -7.99 11.18 -13.97
C PRO A 154 -9.14 10.18 -13.88
N ASP A 155 -8.87 8.95 -13.45
CA ASP A 155 -9.84 7.86 -13.32
C ASP A 155 -10.47 7.77 -11.91
N LEU A 156 -10.33 8.83 -11.09
CA LEU A 156 -11.01 8.91 -9.80
C LEU A 156 -12.51 9.18 -9.99
N GLU A 157 -13.34 8.32 -9.42
CA GLU A 157 -14.76 8.53 -9.21
C GLU A 157 -15.06 8.74 -7.72
N VAL A 158 -15.72 9.86 -7.42
CA VAL A 158 -16.19 10.18 -6.08
C VAL A 158 -17.67 9.84 -6.01
N LEU A 159 -18.01 8.85 -5.17
CA LEU A 159 -19.36 8.27 -5.15
C LEU A 159 -19.97 8.30 -3.75
N SER A 160 -21.30 8.35 -3.67
CA SER A 160 -22.01 8.06 -2.43
C SER A 160 -21.84 6.58 -2.08
N VAL A 161 -22.01 6.20 -0.81
CA VAL A 161 -21.87 4.78 -0.40
C VAL A 161 -22.81 3.88 -1.18
N ASP A 162 -24.06 4.31 -1.43
CA ASP A 162 -25.02 3.53 -2.22
C ASP A 162 -24.57 3.35 -3.68
N ASP A 163 -24.02 4.40 -4.29
CA ASP A 163 -23.52 4.34 -5.67
C ASP A 163 -22.23 3.50 -5.78
N MET A 164 -21.40 3.48 -4.74
CA MET A 164 -20.23 2.60 -4.67
C MET A 164 -20.67 1.12 -4.72
N PHE A 165 -21.64 0.74 -3.89
CA PHE A 165 -22.19 -0.61 -3.93
C PHE A 165 -22.81 -0.91 -5.29
N ALA A 166 -23.66 -0.03 -5.81
CA ALA A 166 -24.30 -0.24 -7.12
C ALA A 166 -23.26 -0.44 -8.26
N THR A 167 -22.18 0.34 -8.25
CA THR A 167 -21.11 0.25 -9.24
C THR A 167 -20.35 -1.08 -9.13
N LEU A 168 -20.05 -1.51 -7.91
CA LEU A 168 -19.36 -2.78 -7.68
C LEU A 168 -20.27 -3.99 -7.98
N GLU A 169 -21.54 -3.93 -7.60
CA GLU A 169 -22.58 -4.95 -7.89
C GLU A 169 -22.79 -5.12 -9.40
N GLU A 170 -22.82 -4.02 -10.16
CA GLU A 170 -22.86 -4.06 -11.62
C GLU A 170 -21.63 -4.79 -12.19
N PHE A 171 -20.46 -4.56 -11.61
CA PHE A 171 -19.22 -5.18 -12.05
C PHE A 171 -19.14 -6.68 -11.71
N VAL A 172 -19.53 -7.08 -10.49
CA VAL A 172 -19.48 -8.49 -10.06
C VAL A 172 -20.67 -9.31 -10.57
N GLY A 173 -21.78 -8.66 -10.92
CA GLY A 173 -22.98 -9.30 -11.46
C GLY A 173 -23.93 -9.87 -10.40
N HIS A 174 -23.78 -9.49 -9.13
CA HIS A 174 -24.66 -9.87 -8.02
C HIS A 174 -24.70 -8.80 -6.93
N GLU A 175 -25.70 -8.88 -6.06
CA GLU A 175 -25.84 -7.99 -4.90
C GLU A 175 -24.79 -8.31 -3.82
N ILE A 176 -24.08 -7.29 -3.36
CA ILE A 176 -23.02 -7.41 -2.36
C ILE A 176 -23.66 -7.31 -0.98
N LYS A 177 -23.26 -8.21 -0.07
CA LYS A 177 -23.80 -8.19 1.28
C LYS A 177 -23.26 -7.00 2.07
N ARG A 178 -24.14 -6.03 2.34
CA ARG A 178 -23.84 -4.91 3.22
C ARG A 178 -23.74 -5.41 4.67
N ALA A 179 -22.58 -5.23 5.31
CA ALA A 179 -22.31 -5.62 6.70
C ALA A 179 -22.83 -4.59 7.71
#